data_AF-C5FX29-F1
#
_entry.id   AF-C5FX29-F1
#
_cell.length_a   1.000
_cell.length_b   1.000
_cell.length_c   1.000
_cell.angle_alpha   90.00
_cell.angle_beta   90.00
_cell.angle_gamma   90.00
#
_symmetry.space_group_name_H-M   'P 1'
#
loop_
_entity.id
_entity.type
_entity.pdbx_description
1 polymer ?
#
loop_
_entity_poly.entity_id
_entity_poly.type
_entity_poly.pdbx_seq_one_letter_code
_entity_poly.pdbx_strand_id
1 'polypeptide(L)'
;MHGLLLAAGLLSLPLHVLAHPQPGTSLAGRAVDLNAYRMADRASYMSSDEMQAQQPHIASVSAGGYVETATEVVKRVMPGMTFRLVDDHYVGVSGISHVYFRQTMHGMDIDNSDFNVNIGKDGKVLSYGNSFYTGPAPDKAPMVKRDFSDPMQALHGVRKALNLPITADKATVKTVNEHEVTFMGTTGALSDPSAKLCYMAKEDGSLALTWRVETDMGDNWLLSYVDAKSTDQVHNVVDYVSHATYQVYRWPIPDPTEGKREILENPWNLRTSPFTWISDGKNNYTTTRGNNAIAQANPDGGNEYLNNYRPNNKNLKFEYPYSPNMSPPKTYIDASITQLFYSANMVHDLYYMLGFTEKAGNFQVNNRGQGGKGNDFVILNAQDGSGTNNANFATPPDGQPGRMRVYIWTKAQPARDSSFEAGTVIHEYTHGLSNRLCGGPANSACLNGLESGGMGEGWGDFFATAIRLKPNDNRNANYVHGEWVNNSPKGNRLFPYSTSLKTNPLVYTSCNKYNEVHAIGTVWASILYEVLWNLIDKHGKNDGPTPVFENGVPKDGKYLSLKLVLDGMAIQPCKPNFVQARNAIIDADKNLTKGANKCELWKAFAKRGLGTGAKYDPKNRTGSTAVPKECQ
;
A
#
# COMPACT_ATOMS: atom_id res chain seq x y z
N MET A 1 -24.78 54.49 -38.66
CA MET A 1 -24.25 55.38 -37.62
C MET A 1 -23.38 54.55 -36.69
N HIS A 2 -22.06 54.79 -36.75
CA HIS A 2 -20.95 54.43 -35.83
C HIS A 2 -20.88 52.97 -35.32
N GLY A 3 -19.83 52.18 -35.51
CA GLY A 3 -18.47 52.40 -36.00
C GLY A 3 -17.56 51.28 -35.46
N LEU A 4 -16.69 50.74 -36.31
CA LEU A 4 -15.72 49.65 -36.07
C LEU A 4 -14.62 49.99 -35.05
N LEU A 5 -14.03 48.95 -34.42
CA LEU A 5 -12.58 48.70 -34.21
C LEU A 5 -12.41 47.34 -33.45
N LEU A 6 -11.98 46.22 -34.06
CA LEU A 6 -10.62 45.72 -34.39
C LEU A 6 -9.72 45.26 -33.21
N ALA A 7 -9.41 43.95 -33.25
CA ALA A 7 -8.08 43.31 -33.07
C ALA A 7 -7.73 42.50 -31.78
N ALA A 8 -7.50 41.20 -32.04
CA ALA A 8 -6.37 40.36 -31.61
C ALA A 8 -6.36 39.58 -30.27
N GLY A 9 -5.96 38.29 -30.37
CA GLY A 9 -5.26 37.52 -29.32
C GLY A 9 -5.95 36.21 -28.91
N LEU A 10 -5.80 35.11 -29.68
CA LEU A 10 -4.81 34.02 -29.48
C LEU A 10 -5.15 32.97 -28.40
N LEU A 11 -5.54 31.80 -28.92
CA LEU A 11 -5.39 30.43 -28.43
C LEU A 11 -4.33 30.22 -27.32
N SER A 12 -4.76 29.71 -26.16
CA SER A 12 -3.88 29.07 -25.18
C SER A 12 -4.41 27.68 -24.81
N LEU A 13 -3.76 26.65 -25.37
CA LEU A 13 -3.74 25.29 -24.85
C LEU A 13 -2.93 25.26 -23.54
N PRO A 14 -3.39 24.64 -22.45
CA PRO A 14 -2.52 24.35 -21.34
C PRO A 14 -1.70 23.09 -21.64
N LEU A 15 -0.39 23.33 -21.77
CA LEU A 15 0.74 22.42 -21.72
C LEU A 15 0.56 21.25 -20.73
N HIS A 16 0.90 20.07 -21.22
CA HIS A 16 1.21 18.89 -20.42
C HIS A 16 2.31 19.20 -19.41
N VAL A 17 1.93 19.25 -18.13
CA VAL A 17 2.88 19.14 -17.02
C VAL A 17 3.25 17.67 -16.89
N LEU A 18 4.46 17.33 -17.35
CA LEU A 18 5.14 16.11 -16.97
C LEU A 18 5.37 16.16 -15.46
N ALA A 19 4.49 15.52 -14.70
CA ALA A 19 4.68 15.28 -13.28
C ALA A 19 5.94 14.41 -13.12
N HIS A 20 7.04 15.04 -12.70
CA HIS A 20 8.20 14.33 -12.19
C HIS A 20 7.77 13.44 -11.00
N PRO A 21 8.33 12.23 -10.86
CA PRO A 21 8.01 11.37 -9.73
C PRO A 21 8.54 12.02 -8.46
N GLN A 22 7.65 12.62 -7.66
CA GLN A 22 8.02 12.98 -6.29
C GLN A 22 8.22 11.67 -5.50
N PRO A 23 9.29 11.56 -4.71
CA PRO A 23 9.41 10.46 -3.77
C PRO A 23 8.30 10.61 -2.75
N GLY A 24 7.39 9.63 -2.66
CA GLY A 24 6.46 9.54 -1.55
C GLY A 24 7.26 9.38 -0.27
N THR A 25 7.42 10.47 0.48
CA THR A 25 7.99 10.43 1.82
C THR A 25 6.83 10.25 2.79
N SER A 26 6.50 9.01 3.14
CA SER A 26 5.59 8.77 4.24
C SER A 26 6.17 9.37 5.53
N LEU A 27 5.31 9.86 6.41
CA LEU A 27 5.74 10.36 7.73
C LEU A 27 6.38 9.27 8.60
N ALA A 28 6.25 7.99 8.25
CA ALA A 28 6.77 6.85 9.02
C ALA A 28 8.31 6.83 9.15
N GLY A 29 9.04 7.66 8.39
CA GLY A 29 10.48 7.86 8.54
C GLY A 29 10.90 9.04 9.44
N ARG A 30 9.97 9.82 10.01
CA ARG A 30 10.27 11.06 10.76
C ARG A 30 10.02 10.88 12.26
N ALA A 31 10.91 11.43 13.08
CA ALA A 31 10.96 11.29 14.54
C ALA A 31 9.83 11.99 15.32
N VAL A 32 8.75 12.43 14.66
CA VAL A 32 7.68 13.23 15.28
C VAL A 32 6.46 12.35 15.49
N ASP A 33 6.10 12.10 16.76
CA ASP A 33 4.88 11.38 17.13
C ASP A 33 3.67 12.32 17.08
N LEU A 34 2.77 12.12 16.12
CA LEU A 34 1.53 12.91 16.00
C LEU A 34 0.59 12.70 17.19
N ASN A 35 0.69 11.58 17.93
CA ASN A 35 -0.16 11.35 19.09
C ASN A 35 0.12 12.34 20.23
N ALA A 36 1.32 12.90 20.29
CA ALA A 36 1.68 13.94 21.26
C ALA A 36 0.89 15.26 21.04
N TYR A 37 0.21 15.42 19.91
CA TYR A 37 -0.56 16.61 19.55
C TYR A 37 -2.07 16.38 19.56
N ARG A 38 -2.57 15.25 20.10
CA ARG A 38 -4.02 14.97 20.16
C ARG A 38 -4.78 16.00 20.98
N MET A 39 -5.99 16.32 20.54
CA MET A 39 -6.90 17.17 21.32
C MET A 39 -7.40 16.43 22.56
N ALA A 40 -7.61 17.16 23.64
CA ALA A 40 -8.16 16.63 24.88
C ALA A 40 -9.69 16.46 24.81
N ASP A 41 -10.20 15.42 25.49
CA ASP A 41 -11.63 15.17 25.63
C ASP A 41 -12.24 16.18 26.62
N ARG A 42 -13.13 17.06 26.12
CA ARG A 42 -13.75 18.14 26.91
C ARG A 42 -15.27 18.20 26.84
N ALA A 43 -15.88 17.31 26.06
CA ALA A 43 -17.32 17.36 25.81
C ALA A 43 -18.11 16.82 27.00
N SER A 44 -19.27 17.43 27.28
CA SER A 44 -20.31 16.89 28.14
C SER A 44 -21.53 16.50 27.32
N TYR A 45 -22.28 15.49 27.77
CA TYR A 45 -23.54 15.08 27.16
C TYR A 45 -24.65 15.11 28.20
N MET A 46 -25.82 15.60 27.80
CA MET A 46 -27.05 15.59 28.59
C MET A 46 -28.07 14.71 27.89
N SER A 47 -28.34 13.53 28.46
CA SER A 47 -29.31 12.57 27.94
C SER A 47 -30.76 13.02 28.16
N SER A 48 -31.72 12.31 27.55
CA SER A 48 -33.15 12.59 27.71
C SER A 48 -33.60 12.52 29.17
N ASP A 49 -33.11 11.50 29.88
CA ASP A 49 -33.52 11.20 31.25
C ASP A 49 -32.94 12.25 32.20
N GLU A 50 -31.67 12.61 31.99
CA GLU A 50 -31.00 13.68 32.74
C GLU A 50 -31.65 15.03 32.49
N MET A 51 -32.03 15.34 31.24
CA MET A 51 -32.69 16.60 30.92
C MET A 51 -34.06 16.71 31.57
N GLN A 52 -34.85 15.63 31.59
CA GLN A 52 -36.14 15.63 32.29
C GLN A 52 -35.99 15.80 33.80
N ALA A 53 -34.98 15.16 34.39
CA ALA A 53 -34.74 15.21 35.83
C ALA A 53 -34.12 16.55 36.29
N GLN A 54 -33.17 17.09 35.54
CA GLN A 54 -32.33 18.22 35.96
C GLN A 54 -32.72 19.54 35.30
N GLN A 55 -33.26 19.51 34.08
CA GLN A 55 -33.55 20.69 33.26
C GLN A 55 -34.92 20.58 32.54
N PRO A 56 -36.05 20.36 33.25
CA PRO A 56 -37.35 20.13 32.61
C PRO A 56 -37.86 21.31 31.77
N HIS A 57 -37.42 22.52 32.11
CA HIS A 57 -37.70 23.75 31.36
C HIS A 57 -36.93 23.86 30.02
N ILE A 58 -35.82 23.12 29.87
CA ILE A 58 -35.08 22.98 28.60
C ILE A 58 -35.73 21.88 27.75
N ALA A 59 -36.10 20.76 28.36
CA ALA A 59 -36.75 19.62 27.68
C ALA A 59 -38.07 20.00 26.99
N SER A 60 -38.75 21.04 27.49
CA SER A 60 -40.05 21.52 27.02
C SER A 60 -39.96 22.73 26.08
N VAL A 61 -38.75 23.17 25.70
CA VAL A 61 -38.59 24.28 24.74
C VAL A 61 -39.22 23.91 23.41
N SER A 62 -40.02 24.84 22.87
CA SER A 62 -40.53 24.81 21.51
C SER A 62 -40.57 26.25 21.00
N ALA A 63 -39.88 26.50 19.89
CA ALA A 63 -39.73 27.86 19.34
C ALA A 63 -40.06 27.91 17.84
N GLY A 64 -41.09 27.17 17.41
CA GLY A 64 -41.46 27.03 16.01
C GLY A 64 -40.88 25.75 15.42
N GLY A 65 -39.81 25.85 14.64
CA GLY A 65 -39.13 24.70 14.05
C GLY A 65 -38.07 24.08 14.95
N TYR A 66 -37.48 22.97 14.48
CA TYR A 66 -36.44 22.24 15.23
C TYR A 66 -35.14 23.05 15.34
N VAL A 67 -34.80 23.87 14.35
CA VAL A 67 -33.62 24.74 14.36
C VAL A 67 -33.79 25.88 15.37
N GLU A 68 -34.95 26.53 15.38
CA GLU A 68 -35.26 27.60 16.33
C GLU A 68 -35.32 27.07 17.76
N THR A 69 -35.95 25.89 17.94
CA THR A 69 -35.99 25.18 19.23
C THR A 69 -34.59 24.86 19.72
N ALA A 70 -33.74 24.29 18.86
CA ALA A 70 -32.35 24.00 19.19
C ALA A 70 -31.55 25.28 19.52
N THR A 71 -31.73 26.34 18.74
CA THR A 71 -31.06 27.62 18.96
C THR A 71 -31.43 28.22 20.33
N GLU A 72 -32.71 28.13 20.71
CA GLU A 72 -33.18 28.58 22.00
C GLU A 72 -32.63 27.74 23.16
N VAL A 73 -32.46 26.43 22.97
CA VAL A 73 -31.76 25.57 23.95
C VAL A 73 -30.34 26.07 24.19
N VAL A 74 -29.55 26.32 23.14
CA VAL A 74 -28.17 26.80 23.29
C VAL A 74 -28.13 28.12 24.06
N LYS A 75 -29.01 29.08 23.75
CA LYS A 75 -29.08 30.38 24.46
C LYS A 75 -29.39 30.23 25.94
N ARG A 76 -30.24 29.26 26.31
CA ARG A 76 -30.62 29.01 27.70
C ARG A 76 -29.55 28.26 28.48
N VAL A 77 -28.90 27.29 27.84
CA VAL A 77 -27.83 26.49 28.48
C VAL A 77 -26.55 27.31 28.62
N MET A 78 -26.20 28.12 27.61
CA MET A 78 -24.96 28.90 27.56
C MET A 78 -25.24 30.40 27.37
N PRO A 79 -25.85 31.07 28.37
CA PRO A 79 -26.23 32.48 28.24
C PRO A 79 -25.01 33.37 28.04
N GLY A 80 -25.14 34.35 27.14
CA GLY A 80 -24.09 35.33 26.83
C GLY A 80 -22.97 34.83 25.93
N MET A 81 -22.95 33.55 25.57
CA MET A 81 -22.00 33.01 24.60
C MET A 81 -22.41 33.38 23.17
N THR A 82 -21.43 33.75 22.35
CA THR A 82 -21.61 33.97 20.92
C THR A 82 -21.37 32.67 20.15
N PHE A 83 -22.22 32.37 19.18
CA PHE A 83 -22.14 31.16 18.37
C PHE A 83 -22.84 31.38 17.02
N ARG A 84 -22.55 30.50 16.06
CA ARG A 84 -23.26 30.43 14.78
C ARG A 84 -23.86 29.05 14.59
N LEU A 85 -24.96 29.00 13.84
CA LEU A 85 -25.48 27.74 13.30
C LEU A 85 -24.49 27.17 12.27
N VAL A 86 -24.27 25.87 12.29
CA VAL A 86 -23.54 25.16 11.23
C VAL A 86 -24.53 24.72 10.16
N ASP A 87 -24.19 24.97 8.90
CA ASP A 87 -25.08 24.78 7.73
C ASP A 87 -25.11 23.30 7.26
N ASP A 88 -25.34 22.39 8.21
CA ASP A 88 -25.38 20.93 8.00
C ASP A 88 -26.40 20.22 8.92
N HIS A 89 -27.35 20.97 9.49
CA HIS A 89 -28.43 20.38 10.28
C HIS A 89 -29.36 19.52 9.41
N TYR A 90 -29.88 18.42 9.97
CA TYR A 90 -30.69 17.47 9.21
C TYR A 90 -31.72 16.73 10.07
N VAL A 91 -32.73 16.14 9.43
CA VAL A 91 -33.67 15.20 10.05
C VAL A 91 -33.29 13.79 9.62
N GLY A 92 -32.86 12.96 10.57
CA GLY A 92 -32.50 11.57 10.32
C GLY A 92 -33.72 10.71 9.98
N VAL A 93 -33.48 9.56 9.35
CA VAL A 93 -34.54 8.57 9.02
C VAL A 93 -35.30 8.04 10.24
N SER A 94 -34.72 8.17 11.44
CA SER A 94 -35.37 7.87 12.73
C SER A 94 -36.41 8.93 13.15
N GLY A 95 -36.50 10.04 12.42
CA GLY A 95 -37.31 11.21 12.78
C GLY A 95 -36.64 12.14 13.80
N ILE A 96 -35.38 11.89 14.19
CA ILE A 96 -34.62 12.78 15.07
C ILE A 96 -34.00 13.90 14.23
N SER A 97 -34.20 15.15 14.64
CA SER A 97 -33.53 16.31 14.04
C SER A 97 -32.23 16.58 14.77
N HIS A 98 -31.17 16.87 14.04
CA HIS A 98 -29.83 17.14 14.55
C HIS A 98 -29.43 18.56 14.14
N VAL A 99 -29.09 19.39 15.13
CA VAL A 99 -28.71 20.80 14.90
C VAL A 99 -27.37 21.07 15.58
N TYR A 100 -26.44 21.68 14.84
CA TYR A 100 -25.06 21.88 15.27
C TYR A 100 -24.74 23.37 15.32
N PHE A 101 -23.96 23.77 16.32
CA PHE A 101 -23.53 25.15 16.55
C PHE A 101 -22.04 25.20 16.84
N ARG A 102 -21.37 26.20 16.29
CA ARG A 102 -19.95 26.49 16.53
C ARG A 102 -19.86 27.73 17.39
N GLN A 103 -19.13 27.66 18.52
CA GLN A 103 -18.87 28.85 19.32
C GLN A 103 -18.01 29.82 18.52
N THR A 104 -18.31 31.11 18.66
CA THR A 104 -17.53 32.18 18.05
C THR A 104 -17.01 33.12 19.10
N MET A 105 -15.87 33.75 18.83
CA MET A 105 -15.27 34.79 19.66
C MET A 105 -14.69 35.84 18.71
N HIS A 106 -15.08 37.11 18.89
CA HIS A 106 -14.66 38.20 18.01
C HIS A 106 -14.86 37.94 16.50
N GLY A 107 -15.96 37.27 16.13
CA GLY A 107 -16.26 36.93 14.74
C GLY A 107 -15.47 35.75 14.16
N MET A 108 -14.58 35.13 14.93
CA MET A 108 -13.86 33.92 14.55
C MET A 108 -14.42 32.69 15.27
N ASP A 109 -14.29 31.52 14.66
CA ASP A 109 -14.65 30.26 15.30
C ASP A 109 -13.68 29.96 16.47
N ILE A 110 -14.20 29.41 17.57
CA ILE A 110 -13.40 28.58 18.47
C ILE A 110 -13.51 27.15 17.91
N ASP A 111 -12.49 26.71 17.20
CA ASP A 111 -12.62 25.66 16.19
C ASP A 111 -12.86 24.25 16.78
N ASN A 112 -12.58 24.08 18.07
CA ASN A 112 -12.84 22.87 18.84
C ASN A 112 -13.90 23.06 19.96
N SER A 113 -14.81 24.01 19.77
CA SER A 113 -15.90 24.31 20.71
C SER A 113 -17.26 24.29 20.02
N ASP A 114 -17.90 23.14 20.10
CA ASP A 114 -19.17 22.80 19.44
C ASP A 114 -20.30 22.56 20.44
N PHE A 115 -21.53 22.79 19.99
CA PHE A 115 -22.75 22.42 20.70
C PHE A 115 -23.69 21.72 19.70
N ASN A 116 -24.28 20.61 20.08
CA ASN A 116 -25.27 19.92 19.26
C ASN A 116 -26.55 19.68 20.06
N VAL A 117 -27.70 19.90 19.43
CA VAL A 117 -29.02 19.64 20.02
C VAL A 117 -29.77 18.65 19.15
N ASN A 118 -30.30 17.61 19.77
CA ASN A 118 -31.11 16.60 19.11
C ASN A 118 -32.58 16.81 19.49
N ILE A 119 -33.47 16.93 18.50
CA ILE A 119 -34.92 17.11 18.69
C ILE A 119 -35.61 15.82 18.28
N GLY A 120 -36.41 15.25 19.18
CA GLY A 120 -37.19 14.04 18.92
C GLY A 120 -38.25 14.25 17.84
N LYS A 121 -38.76 13.13 17.31
CA LYS A 121 -39.85 13.14 16.32
C LYS A 121 -41.15 13.78 16.81
N ASP A 122 -41.30 13.92 18.13
CA ASP A 122 -42.41 14.58 18.82
C ASP A 122 -42.21 16.10 18.94
N GLY A 123 -41.11 16.62 18.39
CA GLY A 123 -40.75 18.04 18.44
C GLY A 123 -40.12 18.48 19.77
N LYS A 124 -39.90 17.57 20.73
CA LYS A 124 -39.29 17.89 22.03
C LYS A 124 -37.78 17.71 21.99
N VAL A 125 -37.10 18.38 22.92
CA VAL A 125 -35.64 18.29 23.01
C VAL A 125 -35.27 16.94 23.60
N LEU A 126 -34.53 16.13 22.82
CA LEU A 126 -34.16 14.75 23.17
C LEU A 126 -32.87 14.71 23.96
N SER A 127 -31.83 15.41 23.50
CA SER A 127 -30.53 15.48 24.16
C SER A 127 -29.70 16.65 23.62
N TYR A 128 -28.62 16.98 24.32
CA TYR A 128 -27.59 17.86 23.77
C TYR A 128 -26.18 17.44 24.17
N GLY A 129 -25.21 17.77 23.31
CA GLY A 129 -23.78 17.70 23.60
C GLY A 129 -23.17 19.11 23.59
N ASN A 130 -22.17 19.33 24.43
CA ASN A 130 -21.55 20.65 24.63
C ASN A 130 -20.04 20.53 24.84
N SER A 131 -19.27 21.36 24.15
CA SER A 131 -17.82 21.56 24.34
C SER A 131 -17.42 23.04 24.26
N PHE A 132 -18.39 23.95 24.40
CA PHE A 132 -18.14 25.39 24.41
C PHE A 132 -17.12 25.76 25.50
N TYR A 133 -16.18 26.61 25.12
CA TYR A 133 -15.25 27.27 26.01
C TYR A 133 -15.98 28.21 26.96
N THR A 134 -15.74 28.05 28.25
CA THR A 134 -16.35 28.84 29.33
C THR A 134 -15.35 29.72 30.10
N GLY A 135 -14.08 29.71 29.70
CA GLY A 135 -13.05 30.54 30.32
C GLY A 135 -13.11 32.02 29.87
N PRO A 136 -12.17 32.85 30.33
CA PRO A 136 -12.17 34.27 30.06
C PRO A 136 -12.00 34.58 28.56
N ALA A 137 -12.85 35.48 28.05
CA ALA A 137 -12.71 36.04 26.71
C ALA A 137 -11.51 37.01 26.66
N PRO A 138 -10.72 37.04 25.56
CA PRO A 138 -9.69 38.07 25.40
C PRO A 138 -10.32 39.46 25.34
N ASP A 139 -9.71 40.47 25.96
CA ASP A 139 -10.29 41.83 26.03
C ASP A 139 -10.44 42.54 24.68
N LYS A 140 -9.68 42.12 23.66
CA LYS A 140 -9.61 42.80 22.36
C LYS A 140 -9.65 41.80 21.21
N ALA A 141 -10.38 42.18 20.16
CA ALA A 141 -10.37 41.47 18.89
C ALA A 141 -8.96 41.51 18.26
N PRO A 142 -8.36 40.35 17.90
CA PRO A 142 -7.00 40.27 17.34
C PRO A 142 -6.82 41.10 16.06
N MET A 143 -7.87 41.19 15.26
CA MET A 143 -7.89 41.95 14.00
C MET A 143 -7.66 43.45 14.20
N VAL A 144 -7.97 44.01 15.38
CA VAL A 144 -7.81 45.45 15.66
C VAL A 144 -6.34 45.85 15.74
N LYS A 145 -5.47 44.96 16.22
CA LYS A 145 -4.03 45.22 16.35
C LYS A 145 -3.16 44.41 15.40
N ARG A 146 -3.75 43.51 14.59
CA ARG A 146 -3.04 42.44 13.86
C ARG A 146 -2.02 41.75 14.76
N ASP A 147 -2.47 41.37 15.94
CA ASP A 147 -1.61 40.76 16.98
C ASP A 147 -1.44 39.26 16.72
N PHE A 148 -0.98 38.94 15.51
CA PHE A 148 -0.71 37.60 14.99
C PHE A 148 0.30 37.67 13.84
N SER A 149 0.99 36.56 13.62
CA SER A 149 2.00 36.33 12.59
C SER A 149 1.41 36.26 11.19
N ASP A 150 2.29 36.48 10.20
CA ASP A 150 1.96 36.23 8.80
C ASP A 150 1.63 34.74 8.57
N PRO A 151 0.57 34.40 7.81
CA PRO A 151 0.18 33.01 7.60
C PRO A 151 1.27 32.15 6.94
N MET A 152 2.19 32.71 6.14
CA MET A 152 3.30 31.93 5.59
C MET A 152 4.26 31.48 6.70
N GLN A 153 4.42 32.27 7.76
CA GLN A 153 5.19 31.86 8.94
C GLN A 153 4.52 30.69 9.66
N ALA A 154 3.18 30.64 9.70
CA ALA A 154 2.44 29.50 10.24
C ALA A 154 2.69 28.22 9.43
N LEU A 155 2.65 28.28 8.09
CA LEU A 155 2.99 27.13 7.23
C LEU A 155 4.44 26.67 7.44
N HIS A 156 5.39 27.60 7.54
CA HIS A 156 6.78 27.27 7.83
C HIS A 156 6.96 26.66 9.23
N GLY A 157 6.21 27.17 10.21
CA GLY A 157 6.15 26.68 11.58
C GLY A 157 5.71 25.23 11.65
N VAL A 158 4.55 24.94 11.08
CA VAL A 158 3.99 23.58 10.99
C VAL A 158 4.93 22.66 10.21
N ARG A 159 5.46 23.12 9.07
CA ARG A 159 6.45 22.36 8.29
C ARG A 159 7.65 21.97 9.14
N LYS A 160 8.17 22.88 9.95
CA LYS A 160 9.35 22.64 10.79
C LYS A 160 9.01 21.72 11.96
N ALA A 161 7.96 22.03 12.71
CA ALA A 161 7.56 21.31 13.92
C ALA A 161 7.16 19.85 13.62
N LEU A 162 6.36 19.65 12.57
CA LEU A 162 5.90 18.31 12.19
C LEU A 162 6.84 17.63 11.21
N ASN A 163 7.90 18.32 10.77
CA ASN A 163 8.76 17.91 9.68
C ASN A 163 7.86 17.47 8.51
N LEU A 164 7.29 18.42 7.75
CA LEU A 164 6.49 18.13 6.55
C LEU A 164 7.32 18.27 5.28
N PRO A 165 7.13 17.43 4.24
CA PRO A 165 7.88 17.48 2.98
C PRO A 165 7.37 18.58 2.03
N ILE A 166 6.81 19.67 2.57
CA ILE A 166 6.22 20.75 1.77
C ILE A 166 7.28 21.81 1.47
N THR A 167 7.40 22.21 0.21
CA THR A 167 8.25 23.35 -0.19
C THR A 167 7.36 24.52 -0.56
N ALA A 168 7.64 25.69 0.03
CA ALA A 168 6.84 26.90 -0.11
C ALA A 168 7.66 28.12 -0.57
N ASP A 169 8.91 27.93 -1.00
CA ASP A 169 9.85 29.02 -1.30
C ASP A 169 9.39 29.94 -2.45
N LYS A 170 8.52 29.43 -3.33
CA LYS A 170 7.89 30.18 -4.43
C LYS A 170 6.38 30.35 -4.24
N ALA A 171 5.85 29.96 -3.08
CA ALA A 171 4.43 30.00 -2.83
C ALA A 171 3.95 31.45 -2.64
N THR A 172 2.74 31.73 -3.12
CA THR A 172 2.07 33.02 -2.94
C THR A 172 0.84 32.85 -2.07
N VAL A 173 0.55 33.82 -1.21
CA VAL A 173 -0.63 33.82 -0.36
C VAL A 173 -1.81 34.43 -1.13
N LYS A 174 -2.89 33.66 -1.30
CA LYS A 174 -4.17 34.13 -1.82
C LYS A 174 -5.17 34.24 -0.69
N THR A 175 -5.68 35.43 -0.43
CA THR A 175 -6.76 35.64 0.55
C THR A 175 -8.07 35.05 0.04
N VAL A 176 -8.71 34.22 0.86
CA VAL A 176 -10.05 33.67 0.62
C VAL A 176 -11.09 34.56 1.30
N ASN A 177 -10.87 34.88 2.56
CA ASN A 177 -11.66 35.84 3.34
C ASN A 177 -10.77 36.50 4.42
N GLU A 178 -11.35 37.34 5.28
CA GLU A 178 -10.60 38.08 6.31
C GLU A 178 -9.80 37.21 7.29
N HIS A 179 -10.20 35.94 7.47
CA HIS A 179 -9.58 34.99 8.38
C HIS A 179 -8.89 33.83 7.66
N GLU A 180 -8.93 33.74 6.32
CA GLU A 180 -8.53 32.53 5.62
C GLU A 180 -7.71 32.83 4.36
N VAL A 181 -6.66 32.03 4.15
CA VAL A 181 -5.76 32.12 3.00
C VAL A 181 -5.46 30.74 2.42
N THR A 182 -5.07 30.73 1.15
CA THR A 182 -4.51 29.56 0.44
C THR A 182 -3.08 29.85 0.00
N PHE A 183 -2.19 28.88 0.16
CA PHE A 183 -0.79 28.96 -0.24
C PHE A 183 -0.62 28.35 -1.63
N MET A 184 -0.72 29.18 -2.67
CA MET A 184 -0.66 28.76 -4.06
C MET A 184 0.77 28.45 -4.48
N GLY A 185 0.98 27.35 -5.22
CA GLY A 185 2.27 27.04 -5.84
C GLY A 185 3.26 26.36 -4.89
N THR A 186 2.74 25.69 -3.87
CA THR A 186 3.54 24.79 -3.04
C THR A 186 3.83 23.48 -3.79
N THR A 187 4.80 22.71 -3.31
CA THR A 187 5.05 21.34 -3.79
C THR A 187 5.20 20.39 -2.61
N GLY A 188 4.90 19.11 -2.79
CA GLY A 188 4.96 18.09 -1.73
C GLY A 188 3.62 17.78 -1.07
N ALA A 189 2.64 18.68 -1.20
CA ALA A 189 1.24 18.42 -0.87
C ALA A 189 0.45 18.01 -2.14
N LEU A 190 -0.61 17.23 -1.97
CA LEU A 190 -1.53 16.83 -3.05
C LEU A 190 -2.42 17.99 -3.53
N SER A 191 -2.67 18.96 -2.64
CA SER A 191 -3.41 20.19 -2.92
C SER A 191 -2.68 21.39 -2.29
N ASP A 192 -2.94 22.60 -2.80
CA ASP A 192 -2.39 23.82 -2.21
C ASP A 192 -2.86 23.95 -0.75
N PRO A 193 -1.94 24.01 0.24
CA PRO A 193 -2.29 24.16 1.65
C PRO A 193 -3.12 25.42 1.91
N SER A 194 -3.84 25.45 3.02
CA SER A 194 -4.59 26.62 3.49
C SER A 194 -4.26 26.96 4.94
N ALA A 195 -4.58 28.17 5.37
CA ALA A 195 -4.55 28.55 6.77
C ALA A 195 -5.77 29.40 7.13
N LYS A 196 -6.44 29.04 8.22
CA LYS A 196 -7.56 29.79 8.80
C LYS A 196 -7.19 30.29 10.20
N LEU A 197 -7.32 31.59 10.44
CA LEU A 197 -7.17 32.19 11.75
C LEU A 197 -8.41 31.86 12.58
N CYS A 198 -8.20 31.22 13.73
CA CYS A 198 -9.26 30.79 14.62
C CYS A 198 -8.79 30.82 16.07
N TYR A 199 -9.73 30.69 17.00
CA TYR A 199 -9.40 30.37 18.37
C TYR A 199 -9.40 28.86 18.57
N MET A 200 -8.60 28.40 19.53
CA MET A 200 -8.61 27.02 19.99
C MET A 200 -8.57 27.01 21.51
N ALA A 201 -9.49 26.26 22.12
CA ALA A 201 -9.49 26.06 23.55
C ALA A 201 -8.55 24.92 23.92
N LYS A 202 -7.54 25.22 24.73
CA LYS A 202 -6.48 24.29 25.13
C LYS A 202 -6.92 23.39 26.28
N GLU A 203 -6.13 22.34 26.51
CA GLU A 203 -6.31 21.39 27.60
C GLU A 203 -6.17 22.04 28.99
N ASP A 204 -5.29 23.04 29.12
CA ASP A 204 -5.11 23.82 30.35
C ASP A 204 -6.28 24.78 30.68
N GLY A 205 -7.35 24.77 29.89
CA GLY A 205 -8.53 25.62 30.08
C GLY A 205 -8.35 27.06 29.58
N SER A 206 -7.24 27.41 28.95
CA SER A 206 -7.04 28.71 28.32
C SER A 206 -7.39 28.71 26.82
N LEU A 207 -7.57 29.90 26.25
CA LEU A 207 -7.89 30.09 24.83
C LEU A 207 -6.64 30.59 24.09
N ALA A 208 -6.24 29.87 23.04
CA ALA A 208 -5.16 30.28 22.14
C ALA A 208 -5.75 30.87 20.85
N LEU A 209 -5.13 31.93 20.33
CA LEU A 209 -5.33 32.34 18.94
C LEU A 209 -4.37 31.50 18.09
N THR A 210 -4.89 30.86 17.05
CA THR A 210 -4.14 29.92 16.22
C THR A 210 -4.35 30.17 14.74
N TRP A 211 -3.35 29.83 13.95
CA TRP A 211 -3.55 29.48 12.55
C TRP A 211 -3.83 27.97 12.49
N ARG A 212 -4.99 27.58 11.99
CA ARG A 212 -5.26 26.20 11.59
C ARG A 212 -4.75 26.02 10.17
N VAL A 213 -3.57 25.42 10.04
CA VAL A 213 -2.91 25.13 8.77
C VAL A 213 -3.38 23.76 8.29
N GLU A 214 -3.94 23.70 7.10
CA GLU A 214 -4.43 22.46 6.47
C GLU A 214 -3.45 22.00 5.39
N THR A 215 -3.00 20.75 5.48
CA THR A 215 -2.07 20.14 4.52
C THR A 215 -2.51 18.72 4.17
N ASP A 216 -2.79 18.46 2.90
CA ASP A 216 -3.02 17.12 2.37
C ASP A 216 -1.73 16.58 1.73
N MET A 217 -1.14 15.55 2.34
CA MET A 217 0.09 14.90 1.86
C MET A 217 -0.16 13.47 1.39
N GLY A 218 -1.42 13.06 1.20
CA GLY A 218 -1.82 11.71 0.82
C GLY A 218 -1.83 10.72 1.98
N ASP A 219 -0.67 10.44 2.59
CA ASP A 219 -0.59 9.54 3.75
C ASP A 219 -1.20 10.14 5.02
N ASN A 220 -1.27 11.48 5.08
CA ASN A 220 -1.84 12.23 6.19
C ASN A 220 -2.51 13.49 5.63
N TRP A 221 -3.66 13.85 6.17
CA TRP A 221 -4.35 15.11 5.88
C TRP A 221 -4.52 15.84 7.20
N LEU A 222 -3.60 16.76 7.45
CA LEU A 222 -3.41 17.39 8.74
C LEU A 222 -4.10 18.73 8.82
N LEU A 223 -4.84 18.95 9.90
CA LEU A 223 -5.19 20.27 10.43
C LEU A 223 -4.29 20.54 11.64
N SER A 224 -3.32 21.41 11.46
CA SER A 224 -2.33 21.76 12.48
C SER A 224 -2.66 23.11 13.09
N TYR A 225 -2.90 23.15 14.38
CA TYR A 225 -3.23 24.37 15.14
C TYR A 225 -1.94 24.97 15.70
N VAL A 226 -1.33 25.88 14.94
CA VAL A 226 -0.10 26.58 15.35
C VAL A 226 -0.44 27.90 16.03
N ASP A 227 0.28 28.25 17.09
CA ASP A 227 0.07 29.51 17.79
C ASP A 227 0.22 30.68 16.83
N ALA A 228 -0.76 31.58 16.86
CA ALA A 228 -0.80 32.70 15.93
C ALA A 228 0.32 33.71 16.21
N LYS A 229 0.93 33.75 17.40
CA LYS A 229 2.07 34.63 17.71
C LYS A 229 3.39 33.87 17.66
N SER A 230 3.43 32.67 18.23
CA SER A 230 4.63 31.85 18.34
C SER A 230 4.57 30.69 17.34
N THR A 231 4.91 30.94 16.08
CA THR A 231 4.71 29.95 15.00
C THR A 231 5.55 28.67 15.11
N ASP A 232 6.47 28.60 16.07
CA ASP A 232 7.19 27.37 16.42
C ASP A 232 6.41 26.43 17.36
N GLN A 233 5.30 26.91 17.93
CA GLN A 233 4.45 26.15 18.83
C GLN A 233 3.21 25.61 18.11
N VAL A 234 3.20 24.30 17.84
CA VAL A 234 1.99 23.59 17.40
C VAL A 234 1.27 23.05 18.64
N HIS A 235 0.05 23.50 18.88
CA HIS A 235 -0.75 23.08 20.04
C HIS A 235 -1.36 21.70 19.81
N ASN A 236 -2.00 21.51 18.65
CA ASN A 236 -2.69 20.26 18.33
C ASN A 236 -2.65 19.96 16.83
N VAL A 237 -2.83 18.69 16.49
CA VAL A 237 -2.93 18.20 15.12
C VAL A 237 -4.12 17.25 15.04
N VAL A 238 -5.00 17.47 14.06
CA VAL A 238 -6.01 16.49 13.65
C VAL A 238 -5.54 15.90 12.35
N ASP A 239 -5.44 14.57 12.27
CA ASP A 239 -5.24 13.86 11.02
C ASP A 239 -6.58 13.28 10.56
N TYR A 240 -7.01 13.65 9.35
CA TYR A 240 -8.19 13.10 8.72
C TYR A 240 -7.97 11.71 8.12
N VAL A 241 -6.73 11.22 8.04
CA VAL A 241 -6.42 9.89 7.54
C VAL A 241 -6.53 8.85 8.66
N SER A 242 -7.23 7.75 8.38
CA SER A 242 -7.25 6.55 9.22
C SER A 242 -6.17 5.57 8.75
N HIS A 243 -5.41 5.01 9.68
CA HIS A 243 -4.36 4.04 9.37
C HIS A 243 -4.91 2.60 9.46
N ALA A 244 -4.39 1.72 8.58
CA ALA A 244 -4.61 0.29 8.70
C ALA A 244 -3.39 -0.39 9.32
N THR A 245 -3.63 -1.34 10.22
CA THR A 245 -2.58 -2.15 10.84
C THR A 245 -2.71 -3.61 10.45
N TYR A 246 -1.58 -4.29 10.24
CA TYR A 246 -1.50 -5.69 9.86
C TYR A 246 -0.55 -6.43 10.79
N GLN A 247 -1.04 -7.42 11.54
CA GLN A 247 -0.17 -8.30 12.33
C GLN A 247 0.29 -9.48 11.48
N VAL A 248 1.54 -9.48 11.01
CA VAL A 248 2.04 -10.42 9.99
C VAL A 248 3.51 -10.78 10.22
N TYR A 249 3.98 -11.88 9.61
CA TYR A 249 5.41 -12.07 9.36
C TYR A 249 5.81 -11.06 8.28
N ARG A 250 6.68 -10.12 8.66
CA ARG A 250 7.11 -9.03 7.80
C ARG A 250 7.88 -9.56 6.60
N TRP A 251 7.59 -9.02 5.43
CA TRP A 251 8.35 -9.28 4.22
C TRP A 251 9.84 -8.89 4.36
N PRO A 252 10.82 -9.71 3.92
CA PRO A 252 10.67 -10.97 3.19
C PRO A 252 10.86 -12.24 4.05
N ILE A 253 10.48 -12.23 5.33
CA ILE A 253 10.57 -13.42 6.20
C ILE A 253 9.87 -14.61 5.50
N PRO A 254 10.57 -15.72 5.25
CA PRO A 254 10.05 -16.79 4.40
C PRO A 254 8.97 -17.62 5.09
N ASP A 255 9.11 -17.88 6.38
CA ASP A 255 8.22 -18.75 7.14
C ASP A 255 8.33 -18.48 8.67
N PRO A 256 7.43 -19.05 9.49
CA PRO A 256 7.38 -18.82 10.93
C PRO A 256 8.63 -19.22 11.73
N THR A 257 9.57 -19.97 11.17
CA THR A 257 10.79 -20.39 11.89
C THR A 257 11.91 -19.35 11.80
N GLU A 258 11.79 -18.38 10.88
CA GLU A 258 12.83 -17.41 10.59
C GLU A 258 12.54 -16.00 11.12
N GLY A 259 11.42 -15.80 11.81
CA GLY A 259 11.07 -14.49 12.34
C GLY A 259 9.87 -14.52 13.27
N LYS A 260 9.49 -13.34 13.75
CA LYS A 260 8.30 -13.14 14.58
C LYS A 260 7.30 -12.28 13.81
N ARG A 261 6.03 -12.36 14.21
CA ARG A 261 5.00 -11.47 13.69
C ARG A 261 5.16 -10.08 14.31
N GLU A 262 4.94 -9.06 13.51
CA GLU A 262 4.99 -7.64 13.85
C GLU A 262 3.68 -6.99 13.45
N ILE A 263 3.30 -5.89 14.12
CA ILE A 263 2.20 -5.03 13.68
C ILE A 263 2.81 -3.98 12.76
N LEU A 264 2.39 -3.99 11.49
CA LEU A 264 2.83 -3.04 10.48
C LEU A 264 1.71 -2.05 10.20
N GLU A 265 2.04 -0.76 10.23
CA GLU A 265 1.11 0.31 9.90
C GLU A 265 1.29 0.73 8.43
N ASN A 266 0.20 0.82 7.67
CA ASN A 266 0.14 1.26 6.28
C ASN A 266 1.28 0.69 5.39
N PRO A 267 1.43 -0.64 5.28
CA PRO A 267 2.59 -1.26 4.61
C PRO A 267 2.65 -1.08 3.09
N TRP A 268 1.62 -0.49 2.47
CA TRP A 268 1.57 -0.26 1.02
C TRP A 268 2.56 0.79 0.55
N ASN A 269 2.99 0.66 -0.71
CA ASN A 269 3.72 1.74 -1.38
C ASN A 269 2.76 2.56 -2.23
N LEU A 270 2.48 3.83 -1.88
CA LEU A 270 1.55 4.69 -2.63
C LEU A 270 1.91 4.92 -4.10
N ARG A 271 3.16 4.69 -4.51
CA ARG A 271 3.55 4.79 -5.92
C ARG A 271 3.00 3.63 -6.75
N THR A 272 2.92 2.44 -6.17
CA THR A 272 2.50 1.20 -6.84
C THR A 272 1.06 0.81 -6.48
N SER A 273 0.64 1.18 -5.27
CA SER A 273 -0.69 0.99 -4.69
C SER A 273 -1.28 2.36 -4.27
N PRO A 274 -1.61 3.22 -5.23
CA PRO A 274 -2.08 4.61 -5.01
C PRO A 274 -3.39 4.71 -4.23
N PHE A 275 -4.19 3.64 -4.25
CA PHE A 275 -5.45 3.54 -3.51
C PHE A 275 -5.24 2.83 -2.18
N THR A 276 -4.00 2.65 -1.71
CA THR A 276 -3.64 1.65 -0.70
C THR A 276 -3.97 0.23 -1.19
N TRP A 277 -3.90 -0.76 -0.29
CA TRP A 277 -4.33 -2.12 -0.63
C TRP A 277 -5.82 -2.36 -0.42
N ILE A 278 -6.51 -1.47 0.29
CA ILE A 278 -7.91 -1.67 0.74
C ILE A 278 -8.91 -0.74 0.04
N SER A 279 -8.57 -0.25 -1.15
CA SER A 279 -9.50 0.46 -2.03
C SER A 279 -9.23 0.09 -3.49
N ASP A 280 -10.25 0.16 -4.33
CA ASP A 280 -10.16 0.03 -5.79
C ASP A 280 -10.29 1.39 -6.51
N GLY A 281 -10.25 2.48 -5.74
CA GLY A 281 -10.45 3.85 -6.22
C GLY A 281 -11.92 4.25 -6.40
N LYS A 282 -12.86 3.30 -6.30
CA LYS A 282 -14.31 3.55 -6.27
C LYS A 282 -14.90 3.29 -4.89
N ASN A 283 -14.46 2.22 -4.24
CA ASN A 283 -14.92 1.77 -2.94
C ASN A 283 -13.72 1.63 -1.99
N ASN A 284 -13.89 2.10 -0.76
CA ASN A 284 -12.98 1.80 0.33
C ASN A 284 -13.51 0.59 1.11
N TYR A 285 -12.62 -0.33 1.47
CA TYR A 285 -12.95 -1.59 2.11
C TYR A 285 -12.37 -1.65 3.52
N THR A 286 -13.15 -2.18 4.47
CA THR A 286 -12.72 -2.46 5.85
C THR A 286 -12.30 -3.92 6.02
N THR A 287 -11.82 -4.56 4.95
CA THR A 287 -11.52 -5.99 4.86
C THR A 287 -10.35 -6.25 3.90
N THR A 288 -9.90 -7.50 3.78
CA THR A 288 -8.80 -7.93 2.89
C THR A 288 -9.20 -7.95 1.42
N ARG A 289 -9.56 -6.78 0.89
CA ARG A 289 -9.98 -6.54 -0.50
C ARG A 289 -9.56 -5.14 -0.94
N GLY A 290 -9.06 -5.02 -2.17
CA GLY A 290 -8.88 -3.73 -2.84
C GLY A 290 -8.39 -3.91 -4.26
N ASN A 291 -7.56 -2.97 -4.74
CA ASN A 291 -7.20 -2.90 -6.15
C ASN A 291 -6.41 -4.12 -6.64
N ASN A 292 -5.46 -4.62 -5.85
CA ASN A 292 -4.49 -5.61 -6.32
C ASN A 292 -4.99 -7.05 -6.08
N ALA A 293 -5.80 -7.25 -5.03
CA ALA A 293 -6.23 -8.58 -4.61
C ALA A 293 -7.52 -8.58 -3.77
N ILE A 294 -8.14 -9.75 -3.67
CA ILE A 294 -9.22 -10.08 -2.73
C ILE A 294 -8.90 -11.40 -2.04
N ALA A 295 -8.81 -11.41 -0.72
CA ALA A 295 -8.50 -12.60 0.06
C ALA A 295 -9.68 -13.06 0.92
N GLN A 296 -9.86 -14.38 0.99
CA GLN A 296 -10.97 -15.04 1.68
C GLN A 296 -10.62 -16.49 2.06
N ALA A 297 -11.38 -17.05 3.00
CA ALA A 297 -11.43 -18.48 3.20
C ALA A 297 -12.11 -19.17 2.01
N ASN A 298 -11.70 -20.40 1.68
CA ASN A 298 -12.41 -21.22 0.69
C ASN A 298 -12.50 -22.70 1.11
N PRO A 299 -13.10 -23.02 2.28
CA PRO A 299 -13.02 -24.35 2.88
C PRO A 299 -13.75 -25.46 2.11
N ASP A 300 -14.66 -25.11 1.20
CA ASP A 300 -15.35 -26.07 0.32
C ASP A 300 -14.57 -26.37 -0.97
N GLY A 301 -13.54 -25.58 -1.29
CA GLY A 301 -12.77 -25.68 -2.52
C GLY A 301 -13.53 -25.21 -3.77
N GLY A 302 -14.62 -24.45 -3.59
CA GLY A 302 -15.48 -23.96 -4.65
C GLY A 302 -14.87 -22.85 -5.50
N ASN A 303 -15.62 -22.40 -6.50
CA ASN A 303 -15.22 -21.28 -7.36
C ASN A 303 -15.71 -19.92 -6.84
N GLU A 304 -16.69 -19.90 -5.95
CA GLU A 304 -17.21 -18.68 -5.34
C GLU A 304 -16.15 -18.04 -4.44
N TYR A 305 -16.07 -16.72 -4.46
CA TYR A 305 -15.08 -15.99 -3.66
C TYR A 305 -15.59 -14.63 -3.18
N LEU A 306 -16.43 -13.94 -3.96
CA LEU A 306 -16.87 -12.57 -3.65
C LEU A 306 -17.55 -12.47 -2.27
N ASN A 307 -18.40 -13.43 -1.93
CA ASN A 307 -19.15 -13.46 -0.67
C ASN A 307 -18.57 -14.39 0.39
N ASN A 308 -17.44 -15.04 0.10
CA ASN A 308 -16.78 -15.92 1.06
C ASN A 308 -16.27 -15.12 2.26
N TYR A 309 -16.12 -15.83 3.38
CA TYR A 309 -15.69 -15.24 4.64
C TYR A 309 -14.31 -14.58 4.53
N ARG A 310 -14.22 -13.36 5.08
CA ARG A 310 -12.98 -12.62 5.28
C ARG A 310 -13.13 -11.70 6.50
N PRO A 311 -12.05 -11.49 7.27
CA PRO A 311 -12.10 -10.59 8.42
C PRO A 311 -12.51 -9.18 7.99
N ASN A 312 -13.47 -8.58 8.69
CA ASN A 312 -13.90 -7.20 8.47
C ASN A 312 -13.75 -6.42 9.79
N ASN A 313 -12.85 -5.44 9.80
CA ASN A 313 -12.60 -4.59 10.96
C ASN A 313 -12.79 -3.12 10.57
N LYS A 314 -13.83 -2.48 11.10
CA LYS A 314 -14.17 -1.07 10.81
C LYS A 314 -13.05 -0.09 11.21
N ASN A 315 -12.21 -0.49 12.16
CA ASN A 315 -11.06 0.30 12.63
C ASN A 315 -9.79 -0.01 11.84
N LEU A 316 -9.87 -0.82 10.78
CA LEU A 316 -8.75 -1.23 9.92
C LEU A 316 -7.60 -1.93 10.68
N LYS A 317 -7.91 -2.52 11.83
CA LYS A 317 -6.95 -3.31 12.63
C LYS A 317 -7.01 -4.80 12.28
N PHE A 318 -6.22 -5.21 11.30
CA PHE A 318 -6.09 -6.61 10.87
C PHE A 318 -5.05 -7.34 11.75
N GLU A 319 -5.34 -7.41 13.04
CA GLU A 319 -4.47 -7.96 14.08
C GLU A 319 -5.12 -9.20 14.70
N TYR A 320 -4.80 -10.37 14.16
CA TYR A 320 -5.45 -11.63 14.54
C TYR A 320 -4.47 -12.61 15.20
N PRO A 321 -4.89 -13.38 16.20
CA PRO A 321 -4.02 -14.33 16.88
C PRO A 321 -3.56 -15.45 15.94
N TYR A 322 -2.27 -15.78 16.01
CA TYR A 322 -1.69 -16.94 15.35
C TYR A 322 -0.46 -17.41 16.14
N SER A 323 -0.33 -18.72 16.30
CA SER A 323 0.95 -19.37 16.60
C SER A 323 1.07 -20.66 15.80
N PRO A 324 2.30 -21.13 15.49
CA PRO A 324 2.50 -22.40 14.79
C PRO A 324 1.91 -23.64 15.48
N ASN A 325 1.55 -23.53 16.77
CA ASN A 325 0.96 -24.62 17.56
C ASN A 325 -0.58 -24.64 17.52
N MET A 326 -1.23 -23.62 16.96
CA MET A 326 -2.70 -23.58 16.88
C MET A 326 -3.22 -24.69 15.96
N SER A 327 -4.32 -25.31 16.37
CA SER A 327 -4.99 -26.38 15.64
C SER A 327 -6.46 -26.47 16.07
N PRO A 328 -7.42 -26.80 15.18
CA PRO A 328 -7.25 -27.00 13.73
C PRO A 328 -7.01 -25.67 12.96
N PRO A 329 -6.55 -25.71 11.70
CA PRO A 329 -6.23 -24.49 10.93
C PRO A 329 -7.33 -23.43 10.85
N LYS A 330 -8.59 -23.85 10.84
CA LYS A 330 -9.75 -22.95 10.85
C LYS A 330 -9.78 -21.99 12.05
N THR A 331 -9.08 -22.29 13.15
CA THR A 331 -9.04 -21.45 14.36
C THR A 331 -8.22 -20.17 14.19
N TYR A 332 -7.40 -20.08 13.14
CA TYR A 332 -6.59 -18.89 12.82
C TYR A 332 -6.83 -18.38 11.39
N ILE A 333 -8.01 -18.67 10.83
CA ILE A 333 -8.35 -18.30 9.44
C ILE A 333 -8.20 -16.80 9.17
N ASP A 334 -8.52 -15.93 10.13
CA ASP A 334 -8.37 -14.48 9.97
C ASP A 334 -6.90 -14.05 9.80
N ALA A 335 -6.01 -14.64 10.61
CA ALA A 335 -4.57 -14.40 10.50
C ALA A 335 -4.00 -14.96 9.18
N SER A 336 -4.51 -16.11 8.73
CA SER A 336 -4.14 -16.72 7.45
C SER A 336 -4.52 -15.84 6.26
N ILE A 337 -5.78 -15.40 6.20
CA ILE A 337 -6.27 -14.49 5.15
C ILE A 337 -5.48 -13.18 5.17
N THR A 338 -5.22 -12.62 6.35
CA THR A 338 -4.47 -11.37 6.51
C THR A 338 -3.02 -11.51 6.04
N GLN A 339 -2.34 -12.61 6.40
CA GLN A 339 -0.97 -12.87 5.94
C GLN A 339 -0.92 -13.07 4.42
N LEU A 340 -1.83 -13.85 3.85
CA LEU A 340 -1.90 -14.08 2.41
C LEU A 340 -2.13 -12.76 1.65
N PHE A 341 -3.06 -11.95 2.12
CA PHE A 341 -3.36 -10.63 1.57
C PHE A 341 -2.13 -9.70 1.63
N TYR A 342 -1.46 -9.63 2.78
CA TYR A 342 -0.24 -8.86 2.96
C TYR A 342 0.86 -9.31 1.98
N SER A 343 1.18 -10.61 1.97
CA SER A 343 2.26 -11.15 1.17
C SER A 343 2.00 -10.93 -0.32
N ALA A 344 0.78 -11.18 -0.81
CA ALA A 344 0.44 -11.00 -2.21
C ALA A 344 0.48 -9.52 -2.65
N ASN A 345 0.07 -8.59 -1.79
CA ASN A 345 0.18 -7.16 -2.09
C ASN A 345 1.65 -6.68 -2.09
N MET A 346 2.50 -7.21 -1.18
CA MET A 346 3.95 -6.95 -1.23
C MET A 346 4.57 -7.47 -2.54
N VAL A 347 4.15 -8.65 -3.01
CA VAL A 347 4.60 -9.19 -4.31
C VAL A 347 4.16 -8.27 -5.45
N HIS A 348 2.89 -7.85 -5.47
CA HIS A 348 2.38 -6.89 -6.44
C HIS A 348 3.25 -5.62 -6.47
N ASP A 349 3.45 -4.98 -5.32
CA ASP A 349 4.19 -3.72 -5.22
C ASP A 349 5.64 -3.88 -5.67
N LEU A 350 6.32 -4.97 -5.29
CA LEU A 350 7.67 -5.26 -5.76
C LEU A 350 7.71 -5.47 -7.28
N TYR A 351 6.79 -6.25 -7.84
CA TYR A 351 6.78 -6.55 -9.27
C TYR A 351 6.45 -5.30 -10.09
N TYR A 352 5.56 -4.45 -9.59
CA TYR A 352 5.29 -3.14 -10.17
C TYR A 352 6.56 -2.29 -10.24
N MET A 353 7.33 -2.19 -9.13
CA MET A 353 8.60 -1.45 -9.10
C MET A 353 9.61 -2.00 -10.13
N LEU A 354 9.63 -3.32 -10.34
CA LEU A 354 10.50 -3.96 -11.33
C LEU A 354 9.99 -3.85 -12.77
N GLY A 355 8.75 -3.41 -13.00
CA GLY A 355 8.21 -3.10 -14.32
C GLY A 355 6.95 -3.86 -14.73
N PHE A 356 6.40 -4.73 -13.88
CA PHE A 356 5.11 -5.39 -14.10
C PHE A 356 3.95 -4.45 -13.75
N THR A 357 3.75 -3.49 -14.65
CA THR A 357 2.75 -2.42 -14.56
C THR A 357 1.45 -2.81 -15.26
N GLU A 358 0.47 -1.91 -15.26
CA GLU A 358 -0.83 -2.07 -15.91
C GLU A 358 -0.67 -2.42 -17.41
N LYS A 359 0.19 -1.68 -18.14
CA LYS A 359 0.48 -1.98 -19.57
C LYS A 359 1.13 -3.33 -19.80
N ALA A 360 1.86 -3.83 -18.80
CA ALA A 360 2.52 -5.13 -18.85
C ALA A 360 1.59 -6.27 -18.42
N GLY A 361 0.31 -5.99 -18.17
CA GLY A 361 -0.69 -6.99 -17.80
C GLY A 361 -0.58 -7.45 -16.37
N ASN A 362 -0.35 -6.53 -15.43
CA ASN A 362 -0.44 -6.83 -14.00
C ASN A 362 -1.88 -7.13 -13.55
N PHE A 363 -2.07 -7.44 -12.27
CA PHE A 363 -3.37 -7.80 -11.72
C PHE A 363 -3.93 -6.64 -10.90
N GLN A 364 -4.84 -5.85 -11.46
CA GLN A 364 -5.48 -4.71 -10.80
C GLN A 364 -6.96 -4.55 -11.21
N VAL A 365 -7.82 -4.14 -10.28
CA VAL A 365 -9.21 -3.80 -10.61
C VAL A 365 -9.25 -2.53 -11.47
N ASN A 366 -8.53 -1.49 -11.05
CA ASN A 366 -8.56 -0.16 -11.63
C ASN A 366 -7.16 0.28 -12.05
N ASN A 367 -6.96 0.34 -13.37
CA ASN A 367 -5.70 0.73 -13.99
C ASN A 367 -5.52 2.25 -14.12
N ARG A 368 -6.51 3.07 -13.71
CA ARG A 368 -6.45 4.55 -13.76
C ARG A 368 -6.11 5.15 -15.13
N GLY A 369 -6.47 4.46 -16.21
CA GLY A 369 -6.11 4.88 -17.57
C GLY A 369 -4.63 4.69 -17.93
N GLN A 370 -3.85 3.99 -17.11
CA GLN A 370 -2.43 3.70 -17.36
C GLN A 370 -2.21 2.65 -18.46
N GLY A 371 -3.26 2.05 -19.01
CA GLY A 371 -3.22 1.01 -20.05
C GLY A 371 -3.46 -0.40 -19.49
N GLY A 372 -3.30 -1.43 -20.32
CA GLY A 372 -3.72 -2.80 -20.00
C GLY A 372 -5.23 -2.95 -19.84
N LYS A 373 -5.68 -4.09 -19.31
CA LYS A 373 -7.08 -4.37 -18.99
C LYS A 373 -7.24 -4.69 -17.51
N GLY A 374 -7.95 -3.83 -16.78
CA GLY A 374 -8.25 -4.05 -15.36
C GLY A 374 -9.39 -5.04 -15.11
N ASN A 375 -10.00 -4.95 -13.93
CA ASN A 375 -10.95 -5.92 -13.35
C ASN A 375 -10.33 -7.31 -13.11
N ASP A 376 -9.03 -7.35 -12.83
CA ASP A 376 -8.29 -8.60 -12.84
C ASP A 376 -7.32 -8.77 -11.65
N PHE A 377 -7.64 -8.18 -10.51
CA PHE A 377 -7.02 -8.50 -9.23
C PHE A 377 -6.80 -10.01 -8.98
N VAL A 378 -5.91 -10.34 -8.06
CA VAL A 378 -5.71 -11.74 -7.67
C VAL A 378 -6.77 -12.16 -6.64
N ILE A 379 -7.50 -13.22 -6.96
CA ILE A 379 -8.33 -13.97 -6.01
C ILE A 379 -7.41 -14.84 -5.16
N LEU A 380 -7.38 -14.61 -3.84
CA LEU A 380 -6.50 -15.26 -2.88
C LEU A 380 -7.29 -16.15 -1.93
N ASN A 381 -7.38 -17.45 -2.24
CA ASN A 381 -8.09 -18.41 -1.41
C ASN A 381 -7.17 -18.99 -0.32
N ALA A 382 -7.36 -18.55 0.92
CA ALA A 382 -6.69 -19.09 2.09
C ALA A 382 -7.36 -20.39 2.56
N GLN A 383 -6.54 -21.36 2.97
CA GLN A 383 -6.99 -22.68 3.45
C GLN A 383 -8.00 -23.33 2.49
N ASP A 384 -7.71 -23.26 1.19
CA ASP A 384 -8.63 -23.74 0.15
C ASP A 384 -8.84 -25.26 0.25
N GLY A 385 -10.11 -25.68 0.32
CA GLY A 385 -10.51 -27.07 0.57
C GLY A 385 -10.38 -28.00 -0.64
N SER A 386 -10.00 -27.49 -1.82
CA SER A 386 -9.85 -28.30 -3.03
C SER A 386 -8.60 -29.17 -3.04
N GLY A 387 -7.70 -29.02 -2.06
CA GLY A 387 -6.50 -29.83 -1.96
C GLY A 387 -5.76 -29.72 -0.63
N THR A 388 -4.66 -30.47 -0.49
CA THR A 388 -3.70 -30.36 0.60
C THR A 388 -2.29 -30.53 0.06
N ASN A 389 -1.28 -30.14 0.84
CA ASN A 389 0.14 -30.35 0.53
C ASN A 389 0.59 -29.79 -0.84
N ASN A 390 0.01 -28.66 -1.24
CA ASN A 390 0.31 -27.99 -2.50
C ASN A 390 -0.16 -26.52 -2.45
N ALA A 391 -0.03 -25.81 -3.56
CA ALA A 391 -0.74 -24.59 -3.90
C ALA A 391 -0.91 -24.55 -5.44
N ASN A 392 -1.62 -23.56 -5.98
CA ASN A 392 -1.61 -23.29 -7.43
C ASN A 392 -2.07 -21.87 -7.74
N PHE A 393 -1.76 -21.43 -8.96
CA PHE A 393 -2.21 -20.18 -9.53
C PHE A 393 -2.76 -20.36 -10.95
N ALA A 394 -4.01 -19.92 -11.19
CA ALA A 394 -4.57 -19.82 -12.53
C ALA A 394 -4.31 -18.43 -13.11
N THR A 395 -3.74 -18.37 -14.33
CA THR A 395 -3.41 -17.11 -15.01
C THR A 395 -4.17 -16.99 -16.33
N PRO A 396 -5.42 -16.51 -16.34
CA PRO A 396 -6.07 -16.15 -17.60
C PRO A 396 -5.41 -14.90 -18.22
N PRO A 397 -5.71 -14.58 -19.49
CA PRO A 397 -5.23 -13.36 -20.13
C PRO A 397 -5.63 -12.08 -19.37
N ASP A 398 -4.92 -10.99 -19.66
CA ASP A 398 -5.16 -9.65 -19.13
C ASP A 398 -6.65 -9.25 -19.16
N GLY A 399 -7.15 -8.68 -18.06
CA GLY A 399 -8.56 -8.36 -17.86
C GLY A 399 -9.43 -9.48 -17.29
N GLN A 400 -8.83 -10.59 -16.87
CA GLN A 400 -9.50 -11.65 -16.09
C GLN A 400 -8.71 -11.96 -14.82
N PRO A 401 -9.37 -12.10 -13.65
CA PRO A 401 -8.69 -12.31 -12.38
C PRO A 401 -7.73 -13.50 -12.37
N GLY A 402 -6.52 -13.27 -11.88
CA GLY A 402 -5.66 -14.36 -11.42
C GLY A 402 -6.30 -15.07 -10.23
N ARG A 403 -6.07 -16.37 -10.05
CA ARG A 403 -6.63 -17.12 -8.92
C ARG A 403 -5.59 -17.99 -8.24
N MET A 404 -5.18 -17.58 -7.05
CA MET A 404 -4.29 -18.32 -6.17
C MET A 404 -5.11 -19.15 -5.17
N ARG A 405 -4.74 -20.42 -5.02
CA ARG A 405 -5.27 -21.32 -4.00
C ARG A 405 -4.11 -21.85 -3.17
N VAL A 406 -4.08 -21.50 -1.89
CA VAL A 406 -3.06 -21.96 -0.95
C VAL A 406 -3.69 -22.95 0.03
N TYR A 407 -3.01 -24.08 0.23
CA TYR A 407 -3.58 -25.22 0.96
C TYR A 407 -2.94 -25.42 2.34
N ILE A 408 -3.64 -26.19 3.15
CA ILE A 408 -3.07 -26.79 4.36
C ILE A 408 -2.14 -27.95 3.99
N TRP A 409 -0.99 -27.99 4.65
CA TRP A 409 0.00 -29.06 4.58
C TRP A 409 -0.11 -29.95 5.81
N THR A 410 -0.36 -31.23 5.57
CA THR A 410 -0.59 -32.26 6.59
C THR A 410 0.65 -33.12 6.86
N LYS A 411 1.83 -32.66 6.43
CA LYS A 411 3.14 -33.32 6.67
C LYS A 411 3.73 -33.08 8.06
N ALA A 412 3.23 -32.08 8.78
CA ALA A 412 3.61 -31.76 10.16
C ALA A 412 2.44 -32.00 11.11
N GLN A 413 2.75 -32.08 12.42
CA GLN A 413 1.77 -32.03 13.50
C GLN A 413 2.13 -30.89 14.47
N PRO A 414 1.26 -29.87 14.62
CA PRO A 414 0.03 -29.64 13.86
C PRO A 414 0.30 -29.35 12.37
N ALA A 415 -0.76 -29.43 11.55
CA ALA A 415 -0.71 -29.09 10.13
C ALA A 415 -0.28 -27.62 9.91
N ARG A 416 0.47 -27.37 8.83
CA ARG A 416 1.03 -26.06 8.49
C ARG A 416 0.23 -25.41 7.37
N ASP A 417 -0.04 -24.11 7.49
CA ASP A 417 -0.80 -23.35 6.49
C ASP A 417 0.15 -22.59 5.57
N SER A 418 0.10 -22.88 4.26
CA SER A 418 1.01 -22.26 3.28
C SER A 418 0.80 -20.77 3.09
N SER A 419 -0.28 -20.19 3.62
CA SER A 419 -0.45 -18.72 3.70
C SER A 419 0.67 -18.04 4.50
N PHE A 420 1.30 -18.77 5.44
CA PHE A 420 2.43 -18.27 6.24
C PHE A 420 3.81 -18.63 5.66
N GLU A 421 3.87 -19.34 4.53
CA GLU A 421 5.11 -19.56 3.78
C GLU A 421 5.15 -18.56 2.61
N ALA A 422 5.83 -17.44 2.81
CA ALA A 422 5.98 -16.41 1.78
C ALA A 422 6.58 -16.98 0.48
N GLY A 423 7.50 -17.96 0.59
CA GLY A 423 8.07 -18.64 -0.58
C GLY A 423 7.03 -19.31 -1.48
N THR A 424 6.01 -19.95 -0.91
CA THR A 424 4.89 -20.52 -1.69
C THR A 424 4.05 -19.42 -2.31
N VAL A 425 3.67 -18.38 -1.56
CA VAL A 425 2.87 -17.27 -2.09
C VAL A 425 3.58 -16.56 -3.26
N ILE A 426 4.88 -16.31 -3.14
CA ILE A 426 5.70 -15.70 -4.19
C ILE A 426 5.76 -16.62 -5.41
N HIS A 427 6.00 -17.91 -5.23
CA HIS A 427 6.04 -18.89 -6.32
C HIS A 427 4.74 -18.85 -7.13
N GLU A 428 3.61 -18.96 -6.44
CA GLU A 428 2.30 -18.94 -7.08
C GLU A 428 2.03 -17.62 -7.81
N TYR A 429 2.30 -16.48 -7.19
CA TYR A 429 2.11 -15.18 -7.85
C TYR A 429 3.01 -15.03 -9.09
N THR A 430 4.21 -15.64 -9.05
CA THR A 430 5.17 -15.60 -10.17
C THR A 430 4.70 -16.42 -11.37
N HIS A 431 3.84 -17.42 -11.20
CA HIS A 431 3.12 -18.02 -12.33
C HIS A 431 2.26 -16.96 -13.05
N GLY A 432 1.60 -16.09 -12.29
CA GLY A 432 0.89 -14.92 -12.82
C GLY A 432 1.80 -14.00 -13.64
N LEU A 433 2.91 -13.56 -13.04
CA LEU A 433 3.92 -12.69 -13.69
C LEU A 433 4.42 -13.30 -15.01
N SER A 434 4.93 -14.53 -14.94
CA SER A 434 5.59 -15.18 -16.08
C SER A 434 4.63 -15.50 -17.23
N ASN A 435 3.39 -15.91 -16.94
CA ASN A 435 2.39 -16.18 -17.99
C ASN A 435 1.82 -14.90 -18.61
N ARG A 436 1.68 -13.79 -17.85
CA ARG A 436 1.23 -12.50 -18.39
C ARG A 436 2.31 -11.85 -19.28
N LEU A 437 3.59 -11.98 -18.91
CA LEU A 437 4.68 -11.39 -19.69
C LEU A 437 5.06 -12.21 -20.92
N CYS A 438 5.17 -13.54 -20.80
CA CYS A 438 5.64 -14.39 -21.89
C CYS A 438 4.62 -14.43 -23.03
N GLY A 439 5.00 -13.92 -24.21
CA GLY A 439 4.08 -13.82 -25.36
C GLY A 439 3.05 -12.69 -25.27
N GLY A 440 3.16 -11.86 -24.23
CA GLY A 440 2.36 -10.65 -24.02
C GLY A 440 1.05 -10.86 -23.25
N PRO A 441 0.49 -9.79 -22.66
CA PRO A 441 -0.62 -9.87 -21.69
C PRO A 441 -1.88 -10.58 -22.18
N ALA A 442 -2.14 -10.53 -23.49
CA ALA A 442 -3.32 -11.12 -24.11
C ALA A 442 -3.23 -12.65 -24.32
N ASN A 443 -2.07 -13.29 -24.07
CA ASN A 443 -1.84 -14.70 -24.39
C ASN A 443 -1.17 -15.49 -23.27
N SER A 444 -1.96 -16.03 -22.33
CA SER A 444 -1.46 -16.87 -21.24
C SER A 444 -1.15 -18.33 -21.61
N ALA A 445 -1.22 -18.72 -22.90
CA ALA A 445 -0.92 -20.10 -23.32
C ALA A 445 0.58 -20.36 -23.53
N CYS A 446 1.44 -19.36 -23.27
CA CYS A 446 2.83 -19.36 -23.72
C CYS A 446 3.81 -20.15 -22.86
N LEU A 447 3.44 -20.60 -21.66
CA LEU A 447 4.27 -21.48 -20.83
C LEU A 447 3.67 -22.89 -20.65
N ASN A 448 2.88 -23.37 -21.62
CA ASN A 448 2.21 -24.68 -21.53
C ASN A 448 2.98 -25.87 -22.14
N GLY A 449 4.13 -25.65 -22.80
CA GLY A 449 5.01 -26.75 -23.24
C GLY A 449 5.84 -27.32 -22.08
N LEU A 450 6.41 -28.52 -22.24
CA LEU A 450 7.18 -29.18 -21.16
C LEU A 450 8.38 -28.33 -20.67
N GLU A 451 9.22 -27.83 -21.58
CA GLU A 451 10.37 -27.00 -21.19
C GLU A 451 9.96 -25.60 -20.77
N SER A 452 9.00 -24.97 -21.47
CA SER A 452 8.52 -23.63 -21.13
C SER A 452 7.78 -23.61 -19.80
N GLY A 453 6.96 -24.61 -19.52
CA GLY A 453 6.26 -24.78 -18.24
C GLY A 453 7.23 -25.14 -17.12
N GLY A 454 8.27 -25.92 -17.43
CA GLY A 454 9.39 -26.12 -16.52
C GLY A 454 10.10 -24.81 -16.16
N MET A 455 10.34 -23.92 -17.12
CA MET A 455 10.85 -22.58 -16.78
C MET A 455 9.85 -21.78 -15.95
N GLY A 456 8.54 -21.93 -16.19
CA GLY A 456 7.46 -21.42 -15.34
C GLY A 456 7.67 -21.76 -13.86
N GLU A 457 7.86 -23.04 -13.55
CA GLU A 457 8.18 -23.51 -12.19
C GLU A 457 9.51 -22.94 -11.67
N GLY A 458 10.53 -22.90 -12.54
CA GLY A 458 11.85 -22.40 -12.16
C GLY A 458 11.88 -20.90 -11.87
N TRP A 459 11.06 -20.10 -12.54
CA TRP A 459 10.93 -18.67 -12.24
C TRP A 459 10.24 -18.45 -10.90
N GLY A 460 9.19 -19.21 -10.58
CA GLY A 460 8.54 -19.14 -9.27
C GLY A 460 9.50 -19.40 -8.12
N ASP A 461 10.26 -20.49 -8.22
CA ASP A 461 11.27 -20.84 -7.24
C ASP A 461 12.41 -19.81 -7.18
N PHE A 462 12.84 -19.28 -8.34
CA PHE A 462 13.90 -18.28 -8.41
C PHE A 462 13.49 -16.97 -7.70
N PHE A 463 12.30 -16.44 -8.00
CA PHE A 463 11.83 -15.21 -7.36
C PHE A 463 11.67 -15.41 -5.85
N ALA A 464 11.04 -16.51 -5.42
CA ALA A 464 10.90 -16.85 -4.00
C ALA A 464 12.27 -16.94 -3.30
N THR A 465 13.25 -17.57 -3.95
CA THR A 465 14.61 -17.71 -3.42
C THR A 465 15.35 -16.38 -3.37
N ALA A 466 15.36 -15.62 -4.46
CA ALA A 466 16.08 -14.35 -4.55
C ALA A 466 15.56 -13.30 -3.55
N ILE A 467 14.24 -13.28 -3.32
CA ILE A 467 13.59 -12.34 -2.40
C ILE A 467 13.93 -12.66 -0.93
N ARG A 468 14.02 -13.94 -0.55
CA ARG A 468 14.27 -14.36 0.84
C ARG A 468 15.73 -14.33 1.28
N LEU A 469 16.65 -13.87 0.42
CA LEU A 469 18.07 -13.74 0.77
C LEU A 469 18.25 -12.93 2.07
N LYS A 470 19.11 -13.42 2.95
CA LYS A 470 19.38 -12.87 4.27
C LYS A 470 20.58 -11.92 4.24
N PRO A 471 20.71 -11.01 5.23
CA PRO A 471 21.83 -10.07 5.29
C PRO A 471 23.22 -10.72 5.19
N ASN A 472 23.44 -11.83 5.89
CA ASN A 472 24.73 -12.51 5.95
C ASN A 472 24.95 -13.55 4.84
N ASP A 473 24.01 -13.72 3.91
CA ASP A 473 24.18 -14.68 2.83
C ASP A 473 25.31 -14.26 1.88
N ASN A 474 26.08 -15.25 1.47
CA ASN A 474 27.06 -15.17 0.39
C ASN A 474 26.85 -16.34 -0.59
N ARG A 475 27.66 -16.43 -1.64
CA ARG A 475 27.50 -17.43 -2.71
C ARG A 475 27.44 -18.89 -2.26
N ASN A 476 27.91 -19.20 -1.06
CA ASN A 476 27.87 -20.55 -0.49
C ASN A 476 26.54 -20.87 0.22
N ALA A 477 25.63 -19.91 0.37
CA ALA A 477 24.31 -20.12 0.91
C ALA A 477 23.52 -21.10 0.02
N ASN A 478 22.82 -22.04 0.67
CA ASN A 478 21.95 -23.00 0.02
C ASN A 478 20.51 -22.73 0.45
N TYR A 479 19.58 -22.80 -0.50
CA TYR A 479 18.16 -22.61 -0.24
C TYR A 479 17.35 -23.82 -0.66
N VAL A 480 16.39 -24.19 0.17
CA VAL A 480 15.40 -25.23 -0.13
C VAL A 480 14.02 -24.58 -0.22
N HIS A 481 13.22 -25.04 -1.18
CA HIS A 481 11.85 -24.56 -1.32
C HIS A 481 10.91 -25.39 -0.43
N GLY A 482 10.02 -24.72 0.30
CA GLY A 482 8.95 -25.35 1.07
C GLY A 482 9.43 -26.26 2.20
N GLU A 483 10.57 -25.96 2.81
CA GLU A 483 11.12 -26.74 3.94
C GLU A 483 10.14 -26.79 5.12
N TRP A 484 9.59 -25.64 5.50
CA TRP A 484 8.66 -25.55 6.62
C TRP A 484 7.33 -26.21 6.25
N VAL A 485 6.62 -25.82 5.20
CA VAL A 485 5.35 -26.49 4.84
C VAL A 485 5.48 -28.01 4.61
N ASN A 486 6.55 -28.47 3.96
CA ASN A 486 6.76 -29.90 3.69
C ASN A 486 7.28 -30.69 4.89
N ASN A 487 7.66 -30.01 5.98
CA ASN A 487 8.24 -30.61 7.17
C ASN A 487 9.44 -31.52 6.87
N SER A 488 10.32 -31.05 6.00
CA SER A 488 11.46 -31.82 5.50
C SER A 488 12.63 -30.88 5.23
N PRO A 489 13.83 -31.13 5.81
CA PRO A 489 15.02 -30.31 5.55
C PRO A 489 15.49 -30.37 4.10
N LYS A 490 14.93 -31.28 3.27
CA LYS A 490 15.19 -31.33 1.83
C LYS A 490 14.29 -30.38 1.03
N GLY A 491 13.27 -29.79 1.65
CA GLY A 491 12.22 -29.09 0.92
C GLY A 491 11.39 -30.03 0.05
N ASN A 492 10.85 -29.50 -1.04
CA ASN A 492 10.01 -30.23 -2.01
C ASN A 492 10.60 -30.35 -3.43
N ARG A 493 11.87 -29.93 -3.64
CA ARG A 493 12.57 -30.03 -4.93
C ARG A 493 13.66 -31.10 -4.91
N LEU A 494 14.21 -31.41 -6.09
CA LEU A 494 15.22 -32.48 -6.24
C LEU A 494 16.52 -32.20 -5.45
N PHE A 495 16.95 -30.95 -5.43
CA PHE A 495 18.17 -30.48 -4.77
C PHE A 495 17.96 -29.08 -4.20
N PRO A 496 18.72 -28.68 -3.16
CA PRO A 496 18.81 -27.28 -2.77
C PRO A 496 19.34 -26.41 -3.92
N TYR A 497 18.85 -25.18 -4.02
CA TYR A 497 19.49 -24.14 -4.82
C TYR A 497 20.83 -23.80 -4.21
N SER A 498 21.88 -24.08 -4.95
CA SER A 498 23.26 -24.00 -4.49
C SER A 498 24.15 -23.59 -5.65
N THR A 499 25.22 -22.85 -5.37
CA THR A 499 26.25 -22.63 -6.37
C THR A 499 27.31 -23.74 -6.41
N SER A 500 27.25 -24.70 -5.49
CA SER A 500 28.11 -25.89 -5.48
C SER A 500 27.53 -26.98 -6.39
N LEU A 501 28.27 -27.35 -7.44
CA LEU A 501 27.90 -28.48 -8.30
C LEU A 501 27.95 -29.83 -7.57
N LYS A 502 28.63 -29.91 -6.42
CA LYS A 502 28.59 -31.08 -5.54
C LYS A 502 27.25 -31.20 -4.79
N THR A 503 26.72 -30.06 -4.35
CA THR A 503 25.43 -30.01 -3.62
C THR A 503 24.25 -30.12 -4.58
N ASN A 504 24.34 -29.45 -5.74
CA ASN A 504 23.32 -29.49 -6.78
C ASN A 504 23.99 -29.69 -8.16
N PRO A 505 24.02 -30.93 -8.67
CA PRO A 505 24.70 -31.30 -9.91
C PRO A 505 23.88 -31.02 -11.18
N LEU A 506 22.71 -30.37 -11.07
CA LEU A 506 21.83 -30.17 -12.22
C LEU A 506 22.45 -29.24 -13.27
N VAL A 507 22.40 -29.69 -14.52
CA VAL A 507 22.87 -28.97 -15.72
C VAL A 507 21.81 -29.07 -16.82
N TYR A 508 21.95 -28.33 -17.91
CA TYR A 508 20.94 -28.32 -18.98
C TYR A 508 20.60 -29.71 -19.54
N THR A 509 21.59 -30.61 -19.65
CA THR A 509 21.37 -31.99 -20.12
C THR A 509 20.65 -32.88 -19.11
N SER A 510 20.53 -32.47 -17.84
CA SER A 510 19.68 -33.15 -16.85
C SER A 510 18.22 -33.17 -17.29
N CYS A 511 17.75 -32.12 -18.00
CA CYS A 511 16.39 -32.04 -18.56
C CYS A 511 16.06 -33.18 -19.53
N ASN A 512 17.06 -33.83 -20.14
CA ASN A 512 16.84 -34.98 -21.04
C ASN A 512 16.25 -36.19 -20.32
N LYS A 513 16.34 -36.24 -18.98
CA LYS A 513 15.83 -37.33 -18.15
C LYS A 513 14.47 -37.03 -17.51
N TYR A 514 13.95 -35.81 -17.67
CA TYR A 514 12.77 -35.35 -16.95
C TYR A 514 11.57 -35.17 -17.89
N ASN A 515 10.40 -35.58 -17.42
CA ASN A 515 9.11 -35.48 -18.11
C ASN A 515 8.08 -34.67 -17.28
N GLU A 516 8.54 -33.96 -16.26
CA GLU A 516 7.71 -33.24 -15.29
C GLU A 516 8.27 -31.82 -15.11
N VAL A 517 7.37 -30.84 -15.02
CA VAL A 517 7.73 -29.41 -15.07
C VAL A 517 8.48 -28.95 -13.83
N HIS A 518 8.16 -29.41 -12.62
CA HIS A 518 8.89 -29.01 -11.40
C HIS A 518 10.33 -29.53 -11.41
N ALA A 519 10.56 -30.75 -11.92
CA ALA A 519 11.91 -31.29 -12.09
C ALA A 519 12.75 -30.47 -13.07
N ILE A 520 12.16 -30.06 -14.20
CA ILE A 520 12.80 -29.16 -15.19
C ILE A 520 13.01 -27.76 -14.58
N GLY A 521 12.04 -27.26 -13.83
CA GLY A 521 12.11 -25.98 -13.14
C GLY A 521 13.22 -25.92 -12.11
N THR A 522 13.48 -27.01 -11.41
CA THR A 522 14.63 -27.09 -10.51
C THR A 522 15.95 -26.88 -11.27
N VAL A 523 16.08 -27.35 -12.50
CA VAL A 523 17.26 -27.07 -13.35
C VAL A 523 17.33 -25.59 -13.71
N TRP A 524 16.22 -25.00 -14.14
CA TRP A 524 16.17 -23.58 -14.54
C TRP A 524 16.47 -22.63 -13.37
N ALA A 525 15.81 -22.82 -12.23
CA ALA A 525 16.06 -22.05 -11.02
C ALA A 525 17.51 -22.21 -10.53
N SER A 526 18.12 -23.39 -10.67
CA SER A 526 19.54 -23.60 -10.35
C SER A 526 20.47 -22.78 -11.25
N ILE A 527 20.13 -22.63 -12.53
CA ILE A 527 20.86 -21.76 -13.48
C ILE A 527 20.70 -20.29 -13.08
N LEU A 528 19.49 -19.84 -12.78
CA LEU A 528 19.24 -18.46 -12.36
C LEU A 528 19.86 -18.14 -10.99
N TYR A 529 20.02 -19.12 -10.11
CA TYR A 529 20.75 -18.96 -8.84
C TYR A 529 22.23 -18.63 -9.06
N GLU A 530 22.86 -19.18 -10.11
CA GLU A 530 24.22 -18.77 -10.51
C GLU A 530 24.23 -17.34 -11.07
N VAL A 531 23.20 -16.94 -11.83
CA VAL A 531 23.06 -15.56 -12.34
C VAL A 531 22.95 -14.58 -11.16
N LEU A 532 22.07 -14.87 -10.20
CA LEU A 532 21.88 -14.07 -8.98
C LEU A 532 23.20 -13.83 -8.26
N TRP A 533 23.95 -14.91 -7.96
CA TRP A 533 25.21 -14.76 -7.23
C TRP A 533 26.30 -14.07 -8.04
N ASN A 534 26.40 -14.31 -9.35
CA ASN A 534 27.37 -13.58 -10.17
C ASN A 534 27.07 -12.07 -10.21
N LEU A 535 25.79 -11.68 -10.24
CA LEU A 535 25.41 -10.26 -10.19
C LEU A 535 25.59 -9.67 -8.79
N ILE A 536 25.31 -10.42 -7.72
CA ILE A 536 25.58 -9.98 -6.34
C ILE A 536 27.08 -9.80 -6.10
N ASP A 537 27.90 -10.75 -6.55
CA ASP A 537 29.36 -10.69 -6.41
C ASP A 537 29.91 -9.41 -7.08
N LYS A 538 29.25 -8.92 -8.14
CA LYS A 538 29.66 -7.71 -8.88
C LYS A 538 29.08 -6.39 -8.34
N HIS A 539 27.80 -6.37 -8.01
CA HIS A 539 27.05 -5.13 -7.68
C HIS A 539 26.64 -5.04 -6.21
N GLY A 540 27.03 -6.01 -5.38
CA GLY A 540 26.57 -6.13 -4.02
C GLY A 540 25.11 -6.59 -3.93
N LYS A 541 24.57 -6.55 -2.71
CA LYS A 541 23.22 -7.02 -2.36
C LYS A 541 22.54 -5.96 -1.50
N ASN A 542 21.36 -5.51 -1.92
CA ASN A 542 20.49 -4.70 -1.08
C ASN A 542 19.63 -5.63 -0.22
N ASP A 543 19.80 -5.57 1.11
CA ASP A 543 19.02 -6.38 2.07
C ASP A 543 17.67 -5.78 2.42
N GLY A 544 17.39 -4.56 1.94
CA GLY A 544 16.08 -3.94 2.06
C GLY A 544 14.97 -4.72 1.32
N PRO A 545 13.70 -4.43 1.63
CA PRO A 545 12.55 -5.12 1.05
C PRO A 545 12.25 -4.72 -0.40
N THR A 546 12.77 -3.57 -0.84
CA THR A 546 12.52 -2.97 -2.16
C THR A 546 13.81 -2.54 -2.86
N PRO A 547 13.83 -2.52 -4.21
CA PRO A 547 14.95 -2.03 -4.99
C PRO A 547 15.18 -0.53 -4.83
N VAL A 548 16.46 -0.12 -4.87
CA VAL A 548 16.85 1.27 -5.09
C VAL A 548 17.33 1.39 -6.53
N PHE A 549 16.77 2.33 -7.28
CA PHE A 549 17.08 2.53 -8.69
C PHE A 549 17.98 3.74 -8.91
N GLU A 550 18.88 3.62 -9.87
CA GLU A 550 19.65 4.72 -10.45
C GLU A 550 19.43 4.70 -11.96
N ASN A 551 18.83 5.77 -12.50
CA ASN A 551 18.46 5.87 -13.92
C ASN A 551 17.62 4.68 -14.45
N GLY A 552 16.73 4.14 -13.61
CA GLY A 552 15.88 2.99 -13.95
C GLY A 552 16.54 1.62 -13.80
N VAL A 553 17.81 1.56 -13.38
CA VAL A 553 18.55 0.31 -13.14
C VAL A 553 18.63 0.05 -11.63
N PRO A 554 18.30 -1.15 -11.11
CA PRO A 554 18.57 -1.50 -9.72
C PRO A 554 20.06 -1.38 -9.41
N LYS A 555 20.40 -0.78 -8.27
CA LYS A 555 21.81 -0.53 -7.89
C LYS A 555 22.59 -1.77 -7.46
N ASP A 556 21.89 -2.83 -7.08
CA ASP A 556 22.48 -4.06 -6.51
C ASP A 556 22.15 -5.29 -7.34
N GLY A 557 22.95 -6.35 -7.16
CA GLY A 557 22.85 -7.58 -7.95
C GLY A 557 21.60 -8.40 -7.66
N LYS A 558 21.03 -8.33 -6.45
CA LYS A 558 19.81 -9.07 -6.09
C LYS A 558 18.65 -8.57 -6.95
N TYR A 559 18.35 -7.28 -6.88
CA TYR A 559 17.25 -6.70 -7.66
C TYR A 559 17.55 -6.56 -9.14
N LEU A 560 18.82 -6.37 -9.54
CA LEU A 560 19.20 -6.41 -10.95
C LEU A 560 18.89 -7.78 -11.55
N SER A 561 19.19 -8.89 -10.85
CA SER A 561 18.88 -10.23 -11.35
C SER A 561 17.37 -10.44 -11.55
N LEU A 562 16.55 -10.03 -10.59
CA LEU A 562 15.08 -10.07 -10.69
C LEU A 562 14.58 -9.24 -11.89
N LYS A 563 15.11 -8.02 -12.06
CA LYS A 563 14.75 -7.13 -13.16
C LYS A 563 15.09 -7.73 -14.52
N LEU A 564 16.30 -8.26 -14.69
CA LEU A 564 16.75 -8.85 -15.95
C LEU A 564 15.95 -10.11 -16.31
N VAL A 565 15.57 -10.92 -15.31
CA VAL A 565 14.73 -12.09 -15.52
C VAL A 565 13.31 -11.67 -15.93
N LEU A 566 12.72 -10.67 -15.25
CA LEU A 566 11.41 -10.11 -15.61
C LEU A 566 11.40 -9.55 -17.04
N ASP A 567 12.39 -8.74 -17.39
CA ASP A 567 12.51 -8.18 -18.75
C ASP A 567 12.74 -9.29 -19.79
N GLY A 568 13.52 -10.31 -19.45
CA GLY A 568 13.70 -11.51 -20.28
C GLY A 568 12.38 -12.23 -20.58
N MET A 569 11.47 -12.34 -19.61
CA MET A 569 10.13 -12.91 -19.82
C MET A 569 9.32 -12.11 -20.84
N ALA A 570 9.46 -10.79 -20.86
CA ALA A 570 8.75 -9.91 -21.79
C ALA A 570 9.36 -9.92 -23.21
N ILE A 571 10.66 -10.22 -23.34
CA ILE A 571 11.40 -10.25 -24.62
C ILE A 571 11.25 -11.60 -25.34
N GLN A 572 11.27 -12.70 -24.59
CA GLN A 572 11.31 -14.06 -25.16
C GLN A 572 10.06 -14.40 -25.99
N PRO A 573 10.16 -15.33 -26.96
CA PRO A 573 9.00 -15.77 -27.74
C PRO A 573 7.99 -16.54 -26.88
N CYS A 574 6.78 -16.72 -27.39
CA CYS A 574 5.81 -17.66 -26.84
C CYS A 574 6.36 -19.10 -26.91
N LYS A 575 6.17 -19.90 -25.85
CA LYS A 575 6.72 -21.27 -25.69
C LYS A 575 8.24 -21.35 -25.87
N PRO A 576 9.01 -20.55 -25.12
CA PRO A 576 10.45 -20.51 -25.27
C PRO A 576 11.10 -21.81 -24.75
N ASN A 577 12.29 -22.12 -25.27
CA ASN A 577 13.21 -23.07 -24.65
C ASN A 577 14.28 -22.32 -23.80
N PHE A 578 15.08 -23.04 -23.02
CA PHE A 578 16.10 -22.46 -22.13
C PHE A 578 17.11 -21.61 -22.89
N VAL A 579 17.52 -22.01 -24.10
CA VAL A 579 18.48 -21.27 -24.92
C VAL A 579 17.91 -19.91 -25.34
N GLN A 580 16.63 -19.87 -25.70
CA GLN A 580 15.92 -18.64 -26.06
C GLN A 580 15.71 -17.75 -24.83
N ALA A 581 15.24 -18.31 -23.71
CA ALA A 581 15.05 -17.57 -22.47
C ALA A 581 16.36 -16.98 -21.92
N ARG A 582 17.47 -17.73 -21.99
CA ARG A 582 18.82 -17.24 -21.71
C ARG A 582 19.16 -16.03 -22.57
N ASN A 583 18.97 -16.15 -23.88
CA ASN A 583 19.29 -15.05 -24.80
C ASN A 583 18.44 -13.81 -24.48
N ALA A 584 17.16 -13.99 -24.18
CA ALA A 584 16.28 -12.89 -23.78
C ALA A 584 16.75 -12.17 -22.51
N ILE A 585 17.27 -12.90 -21.51
CA ILE A 585 17.87 -12.30 -20.30
C ILE A 585 19.15 -11.51 -20.63
N ILE A 586 19.97 -12.01 -21.55
CA ILE A 586 21.18 -11.31 -22.00
C ILE A 586 20.82 -10.06 -22.81
N ASP A 587 19.79 -10.13 -23.65
CA ASP A 587 19.29 -8.98 -24.41
C ASP A 587 18.62 -7.94 -23.49
N ALA A 588 17.96 -8.38 -22.41
CA ALA A 588 17.48 -7.48 -21.36
C ALA A 588 18.63 -6.67 -20.74
N ASP A 589 19.74 -7.31 -20.40
CA ASP A 589 20.93 -6.62 -19.88
C ASP A 589 21.56 -5.68 -20.90
N LYS A 590 21.62 -6.12 -22.16
CA LYS A 590 22.08 -5.29 -23.27
C LYS A 590 21.25 -4.01 -23.40
N ASN A 591 19.93 -4.09 -23.24
CA ASN A 591 19.07 -2.92 -23.30
C ASN A 591 19.20 -2.03 -22.06
N LEU A 592 19.12 -2.63 -20.87
CA LEU A 592 19.02 -1.94 -19.58
C LEU A 592 20.35 -1.32 -19.14
N THR A 593 21.46 -2.05 -19.26
CA THR A 593 22.78 -1.67 -18.74
C THR A 593 23.83 -1.46 -19.83
N LYS A 594 23.42 -1.52 -21.10
CA LYS A 594 24.33 -1.55 -22.27
C LYS A 594 25.24 -2.79 -22.28
N GLY A 595 24.78 -3.89 -21.66
CA GLY A 595 25.48 -5.17 -21.68
C GLY A 595 26.63 -5.22 -20.67
N ALA A 596 26.59 -4.37 -19.64
CA ALA A 596 27.63 -4.27 -18.64
C ALA A 596 27.85 -5.60 -17.91
N ASN A 597 26.88 -6.52 -17.91
CA ASN A 597 26.90 -7.78 -17.17
C ASN A 597 27.02 -9.02 -18.04
N LYS A 598 27.32 -8.84 -19.33
CA LYS A 598 27.38 -9.91 -20.32
C LYS A 598 28.22 -11.11 -19.85
N CYS A 599 29.39 -10.87 -19.27
CA CYS A 599 30.27 -11.96 -18.85
C CYS A 599 29.80 -12.66 -17.58
N GLU A 600 29.25 -11.93 -16.62
CA GLU A 600 28.65 -12.53 -15.41
C GLU A 600 27.49 -13.46 -15.79
N LEU A 601 26.62 -13.00 -16.71
CA LEU A 601 25.49 -13.79 -17.21
C LEU A 601 25.97 -15.04 -17.97
N TRP A 602 26.85 -14.88 -18.97
CA TRP A 602 27.34 -16.02 -19.74
C TRP A 602 28.08 -17.05 -18.88
N LYS A 603 28.89 -16.62 -17.91
CA LYS A 603 29.58 -17.52 -16.97
C LYS A 603 28.59 -18.31 -16.12
N ALA A 604 27.52 -17.68 -15.63
CA ALA A 604 26.46 -18.37 -14.87
C ALA A 604 25.77 -19.44 -15.72
N PHE A 605 25.30 -19.08 -16.91
CA PHE A 605 24.64 -20.02 -17.82
C PHE A 605 25.57 -21.16 -18.26
N ALA A 606 26.82 -20.84 -18.63
CA ALA A 606 27.81 -21.81 -19.06
C ALA A 606 28.18 -22.79 -17.95
N LYS A 607 28.32 -22.34 -16.70
CA LYS A 607 28.63 -23.21 -15.55
C LYS A 607 27.67 -24.38 -15.42
N ARG A 608 26.40 -24.18 -15.78
CA ARG A 608 25.36 -25.22 -15.74
C ARG A 608 24.95 -25.75 -17.12
N GLY A 609 25.87 -25.69 -18.07
CA GLY A 609 25.73 -26.34 -19.37
C GLY A 609 24.85 -25.60 -20.38
N LEU A 610 24.52 -24.32 -20.14
CA LEU A 610 23.74 -23.50 -21.06
C LEU A 610 24.58 -22.40 -21.74
N GLY A 611 25.85 -22.69 -21.99
CA GLY A 611 26.81 -21.82 -22.67
C GLY A 611 26.54 -21.64 -24.16
N THR A 612 27.45 -20.96 -24.88
CA THR A 612 27.26 -20.52 -26.27
C THR A 612 26.98 -21.65 -27.25
N GLY A 613 27.46 -22.87 -26.98
CA GLY A 613 27.22 -24.05 -27.81
C GLY A 613 25.97 -24.87 -27.43
N ALA A 614 25.20 -24.46 -26.44
CA ALA A 614 24.03 -25.22 -25.99
C ALA A 614 22.92 -25.20 -27.06
N LYS A 615 22.28 -26.36 -27.27
CA LYS A 615 21.20 -26.52 -28.27
C LYS A 615 20.01 -27.23 -27.65
N TYR A 616 18.83 -26.68 -27.93
CA TYR A 616 17.57 -27.31 -27.61
C TYR A 616 17.30 -28.49 -28.56
N ASP A 617 16.82 -29.58 -28.00
CA ASP A 617 16.16 -30.68 -28.68
C ASP A 617 15.06 -31.21 -27.73
N PRO A 618 13.90 -31.65 -28.22
CA PRO A 618 12.82 -32.14 -27.36
C PRO A 618 13.25 -33.25 -26.38
N LYS A 619 14.19 -34.12 -26.79
CA LYS A 619 14.65 -35.28 -26.00
C LYS A 619 16.15 -35.24 -25.65
N ASN A 620 16.98 -34.70 -26.56
CA ASN A 620 18.44 -34.83 -26.53
C ASN A 620 19.15 -33.48 -26.57
N ARG A 621 18.86 -32.60 -25.60
CA ARG A 621 19.52 -31.29 -25.47
C ARG A 621 21.02 -31.47 -25.41
N THR A 622 21.73 -30.56 -26.08
CA THR A 622 23.19 -30.48 -26.02
C THR A 622 23.59 -29.40 -25.02
N GLY A 623 24.38 -29.78 -24.02
CA GLY A 623 24.96 -28.84 -23.06
C GLY A 623 26.26 -28.22 -23.56
N SER A 624 26.60 -27.04 -23.07
CA SER A 624 27.87 -26.37 -23.34
C SER A 624 28.34 -25.55 -22.14
N THR A 625 29.63 -25.64 -21.82
CA THR A 625 30.30 -24.79 -20.81
C THR A 625 31.09 -23.65 -21.45
N ALA A 626 30.94 -23.44 -22.77
CA ALA A 626 31.64 -22.36 -23.46
C ALA A 626 31.00 -20.99 -23.18
N VAL A 627 31.84 -19.99 -23.01
CA VAL A 627 31.46 -18.56 -22.93
C VAL A 627 31.94 -17.83 -24.19
N PRO A 628 31.38 -16.64 -24.52
CA PRO A 628 31.93 -15.79 -25.58
C PRO A 628 33.42 -15.51 -25.34
N LYS A 629 34.19 -15.34 -26.41
CA LYS A 629 35.66 -15.19 -26.33
C LYS A 629 36.10 -14.03 -25.43
N GLU A 630 35.36 -12.94 -25.49
CA GLU A 630 35.54 -11.74 -24.68
C GLU A 630 35.28 -11.93 -23.17
N CYS A 631 34.73 -13.08 -22.77
CA CYS A 631 34.41 -13.42 -21.39
C CYS A 631 35.27 -14.58 -20.84
N GLN A 632 36.24 -15.07 -21.60
CA GLN A 632 37.13 -16.17 -21.20
C GLN A 632 38.14 -15.72 -20.15
#